data_AF-A0A8R7TTS6-F1
#
_entry.id   AF-A0A8R7TTS6-F1
#
_cell.length_a   1.000
_cell.length_b   1.000
_cell.length_c   1.000
_cell.angle_alpha   90.00
_cell.angle_beta   90.00
_cell.angle_gamma   90.00
#
_symmetry.space_group_name_H-M   'P 1'
#
loop_
_entity.id
_entity.type
_entity.pdbx_description
1 polymer ?
#
loop_
_entity_poly.entity_id
_entity_poly.type
_entity_poly.pdbx_seq_one_letter_code
_entity_poly.pdbx_strand_id
1 'polypeptide(L)'
;MAKLKKQVKRTKEILSACTPAPISVESLYNDTDFRSSITREKFEELCAYLWEQALSPIKDVLTHSGMKIGDVYAVELIRGATRVPKLQAKLQEFLGWSELDKHLDADEAIVLGASRHAANLSDGIKLNRKLGMIDSSTYGFVFEIDGPDFVKDESTDQVLVPRMKKMPIKLFRSIKYTKDFDVSLSYDKASELPPGVLLQMFAEYAISGLTETSEKDGLGFAVGSNIFLLMVVVCSCS
;
A
#
# COMPACT_ATOMS: atom_id res chain seq x y z
N MET A 1 20.32 1.02 -26.12
CA MET A 1 20.04 0.87 -24.67
C MET A 1 19.19 -0.36 -24.30
N ALA A 2 18.10 -0.71 -25.01
CA ALA A 2 17.24 -1.83 -24.63
C ALA A 2 17.96 -3.20 -24.55
N LYS A 3 18.82 -3.51 -25.54
CA LYS A 3 19.64 -4.74 -25.55
C LYS A 3 20.50 -4.87 -24.29
N LEU A 4 21.19 -3.79 -23.90
CA LEU A 4 22.03 -3.76 -22.70
C LEU A 4 21.21 -3.96 -21.43
N LYS A 5 20.06 -3.28 -21.29
CA LYS A 5 19.16 -3.47 -20.13
C LYS A 5 18.69 -4.92 -19.98
N LYS A 6 18.33 -5.58 -21.09
CA LYS A 6 17.93 -6.99 -21.11
C LYS A 6 19.07 -7.90 -20.64
N GLN A 7 20.29 -7.65 -21.14
CA GLN A 7 21.45 -8.43 -20.74
C GLN A 7 21.80 -8.22 -19.26
N VAL A 8 21.78 -6.97 -18.77
CA VAL A 8 22.03 -6.65 -17.35
C VAL A 8 21.03 -7.36 -16.43
N LYS A 9 19.74 -7.41 -16.80
CA LYS A 9 18.74 -8.17 -16.02
C LYS A 9 19.11 -9.64 -15.90
N ARG A 10 19.49 -10.28 -17.01
CA ARG A 10 19.93 -11.69 -17.04
C ARG A 10 21.22 -11.89 -16.24
N THR A 11 22.20 -10.99 -16.37
CA THR A 11 23.44 -11.02 -15.59
C THR A 11 23.16 -10.93 -14.09
N LYS A 12 22.22 -10.07 -13.65
CA LYS A 12 21.80 -9.98 -12.24
C LYS A 12 21.23 -11.31 -11.71
N GLU A 13 20.41 -11.98 -12.52
CA GLU A 13 19.84 -13.30 -12.17
C GLU A 13 20.97 -14.34 -12.04
N ILE A 14 21.93 -14.36 -12.96
CA ILE A 14 23.10 -15.24 -12.89
C ILE A 14 23.94 -14.93 -11.64
N LEU A 15 24.19 -13.66 -11.32
CA LEU A 15 24.95 -13.24 -10.14
C LEU A 15 24.31 -13.67 -8.82
N SER A 16 23.00 -13.94 -8.80
CA SER A 16 22.31 -14.45 -7.61
C SER A 16 22.72 -15.91 -7.31
N ALA A 17 23.17 -16.67 -8.32
CA ALA A 17 23.64 -18.05 -8.18
C ALA A 17 25.17 -18.17 -8.27
N CYS A 18 25.80 -17.49 -9.22
CA CYS A 18 27.23 -17.56 -9.54
C CYS A 18 27.98 -16.30 -9.11
N THR A 19 29.29 -16.42 -8.84
CA THR A 19 30.12 -15.30 -8.39
C THR A 19 30.60 -14.41 -9.55
N PRO A 20 31.21 -14.94 -10.63
CA PRO A 20 31.44 -14.17 -11.86
C PRO A 20 30.32 -14.39 -12.88
N ALA A 21 29.94 -13.32 -13.59
CA ALA A 21 29.00 -13.40 -14.70
C ALA A 21 29.51 -12.63 -15.93
N PRO A 22 29.63 -13.28 -17.10
CA PRO A 22 29.99 -12.60 -18.35
C PRO A 22 28.80 -11.77 -18.87
N ILE A 23 29.11 -10.62 -19.45
CA ILE A 23 28.17 -9.73 -20.13
C ILE A 23 28.57 -9.72 -21.61
N SER A 24 27.71 -10.21 -22.49
CA SER A 24 27.91 -10.18 -23.93
C SER A 24 26.67 -9.64 -24.61
N VAL A 25 26.83 -8.64 -25.49
CA VAL A 25 25.74 -8.04 -26.28
C VAL A 25 26.23 -7.82 -27.71
N GLU A 26 25.57 -8.47 -28.65
CA GLU A 26 25.89 -8.37 -30.08
C GLU A 26 25.36 -7.08 -30.71
N SER A 27 26.17 -6.49 -31.60
CA SER A 27 25.88 -5.25 -32.32
C SER A 27 25.23 -4.21 -31.38
N LEU A 28 25.95 -3.84 -30.32
CA LEU A 28 25.46 -2.89 -29.32
C LEU A 28 25.35 -1.49 -29.93
N TYR A 29 26.36 -1.07 -30.69
CA TYR A 29 26.43 0.22 -31.38
C TYR A 29 27.34 0.11 -32.61
N ASN A 30 26.92 0.64 -33.76
CA ASN A 30 27.67 0.60 -35.04
C ASN A 30 28.28 -0.78 -35.34
N ASP A 31 27.46 -1.83 -35.28
CA ASP A 31 27.87 -3.23 -35.48
C ASP A 31 29.04 -3.71 -34.60
N THR A 32 29.29 -3.01 -33.49
CA THR A 32 30.32 -3.37 -32.52
C THR A 32 29.70 -4.17 -31.39
N ASP A 33 30.27 -5.35 -31.13
CA ASP A 33 29.93 -6.20 -30.00
C ASP A 33 30.47 -5.62 -28.69
N PHE A 34 29.69 -5.78 -27.62
CA PHE A 34 30.13 -5.46 -26.26
C PHE A 34 30.37 -6.74 -25.48
N ARG A 35 31.57 -6.88 -24.93
CA ARG A 35 31.94 -7.99 -24.03
C ARG A 35 32.60 -7.44 -22.78
N SER A 36 32.11 -7.87 -21.63
CA SER A 36 32.63 -7.52 -20.31
C SER A 36 32.32 -8.64 -19.33
N SER A 37 32.75 -8.50 -18.09
CA SER A 37 32.36 -9.40 -16.99
C SER A 37 32.23 -8.59 -15.71
N ILE A 38 31.37 -9.06 -14.82
CA ILE A 38 31.15 -8.47 -13.51
C ILE A 38 31.17 -9.56 -12.46
N THR A 39 31.75 -9.27 -11.30
CA THR A 39 31.68 -10.15 -10.14
C THR A 39 30.55 -9.73 -9.21
N ARG A 40 30.06 -10.65 -8.40
CA ARG A 40 29.01 -10.40 -7.40
C ARG A 40 29.45 -9.30 -6.44
N GLU A 41 30.70 -9.32 -5.97
CA GLU A 41 31.24 -8.33 -5.05
C GLU A 41 31.15 -6.93 -5.66
N LYS A 42 31.51 -6.79 -6.95
CA LYS A 42 31.42 -5.50 -7.63
C LYS A 42 29.98 -5.04 -7.82
N PHE A 43 29.07 -5.95 -8.14
CA PHE A 43 27.64 -5.64 -8.22
C PHE A 43 27.08 -5.18 -6.87
N GLU A 44 27.42 -5.88 -5.78
CA GLU A 44 26.99 -5.52 -4.44
C GLU A 44 27.52 -4.16 -3.99
N GLU A 45 28.77 -3.83 -4.32
CA GLU A 45 29.39 -2.53 -4.07
C GLU A 45 28.65 -1.41 -4.81
N LEU A 46 28.36 -1.60 -6.11
CA LEU A 46 27.62 -0.62 -6.92
C LEU A 46 26.21 -0.36 -6.40
N CYS A 47 25.61 -1.34 -5.74
CA CYS A 47 24.26 -1.26 -5.17
C CYS A 47 24.24 -1.01 -3.66
N ALA A 48 25.37 -0.65 -3.03
CA ALA A 48 25.48 -0.52 -1.57
C ALA A 48 24.36 0.33 -0.94
N TYR A 49 24.06 1.48 -1.55
CA TYR A 49 23.01 2.39 -1.07
C TYR A 49 21.60 1.77 -1.11
N LEU A 50 21.32 0.89 -2.07
CA LEU A 50 20.01 0.23 -2.19
C LEU A 50 19.79 -0.77 -1.06
N TRP A 51 20.84 -1.43 -0.58
CA TRP A 51 20.72 -2.39 0.51
C TRP A 51 20.38 -1.71 1.83
N GLU A 52 20.91 -0.51 2.07
CA GLU A 52 20.52 0.29 3.23
C GLU A 52 19.10 0.83 3.11
N GLN A 53 18.74 1.34 1.93
CA GLN A 53 17.37 1.80 1.64
C GLN A 53 16.34 0.68 1.80
N ALA A 54 16.70 -0.57 1.49
CA ALA A 54 15.80 -1.71 1.64
C ALA A 54 15.35 -1.97 3.08
N LEU A 55 16.11 -1.48 4.09
CA LEU A 55 15.74 -1.61 5.50
C LEU A 55 14.79 -0.50 5.98
N SER A 56 14.67 0.63 5.25
CA SER A 56 13.81 1.75 5.65
C SER A 56 12.35 1.33 5.82
N PRO A 57 11.71 0.65 4.85
CA PRO A 57 10.30 0.28 4.97
C PRO A 57 10.02 -0.64 6.17
N ILE A 58 10.99 -1.50 6.54
CA ILE A 58 10.85 -2.41 7.68
C ILE A 58 10.87 -1.63 8.99
N LYS A 59 11.79 -0.66 9.12
CA LYS A 59 11.85 0.23 10.29
C LYS A 59 10.59 1.07 10.43
N ASP A 60 10.09 1.59 9.31
CA ASP A 60 8.86 2.41 9.28
C ASP A 60 7.65 1.59 9.72
N VAL A 61 7.51 0.35 9.22
CA VAL A 61 6.42 -0.56 9.61
C VAL A 61 6.49 -0.93 11.08
N LEU A 62 7.67 -1.26 11.62
CA LEU A 62 7.84 -1.55 13.05
C LEU A 62 7.49 -0.36 13.94
N THR A 63 7.89 0.85 13.52
CA THR A 63 7.57 2.09 14.22
C THR A 63 6.05 2.36 14.21
N HIS A 64 5.40 2.17 13.06
CA HIS A 64 3.97 2.38 12.92
C HIS A 64 3.11 1.31 13.59
N SER A 65 3.57 0.05 13.64
CA SER A 65 2.86 -1.03 14.33
C SER A 65 3.07 -1.00 15.85
N GLY A 66 4.07 -0.26 16.34
CA GLY A 66 4.49 -0.28 17.74
C GLY A 66 5.12 -1.61 18.16
N MET A 67 5.51 -2.46 17.19
CA MET A 67 6.13 -3.76 17.45
C MET A 67 7.64 -3.64 17.49
N LYS A 68 8.26 -4.49 18.31
CA LYS A 68 9.71 -4.67 18.31
C LYS A 68 10.08 -5.82 17.38
N ILE A 69 11.35 -5.86 16.97
CA ILE A 69 11.89 -6.95 16.14
C ILE A 69 11.65 -8.32 16.80
N GLY A 70 11.77 -8.41 18.13
CA GLY A 70 11.52 -9.64 18.88
C GLY A 70 10.06 -10.12 18.91
N ASP A 71 9.10 -9.27 18.51
CA ASP A 71 7.69 -9.65 18.41
C ASP A 71 7.37 -10.32 17.05
N VAL A 72 8.32 -10.29 16.10
CA VAL A 72 8.18 -10.89 14.78
C VAL A 72 8.48 -12.38 14.89
N TYR A 73 7.53 -13.23 14.48
CA TYR A 73 7.67 -14.68 14.55
C TYR A 73 8.33 -15.29 13.31
N ALA A 74 7.99 -14.79 12.13
CA ALA A 74 8.46 -15.31 10.85
C ALA A 74 8.57 -14.18 9.81
N VAL A 75 9.48 -14.33 8.85
CA VAL A 75 9.72 -13.40 7.75
C VAL A 75 9.76 -14.17 6.43
N GLU A 76 8.69 -14.06 5.66
CA GLU A 76 8.56 -14.67 4.34
C GLU A 76 9.00 -13.70 3.24
N LEU A 77 9.87 -14.16 2.35
CA LEU A 77 10.36 -13.39 1.21
C LEU A 77 9.56 -13.66 -0.06
N ILE A 78 9.03 -12.60 -0.69
CA ILE A 78 8.19 -12.70 -1.89
C ILE A 78 8.83 -11.94 -3.07
N ARG A 79 8.63 -12.44 -4.30
CA ARG A 79 9.22 -11.98 -5.58
C ARG A 79 10.72 -12.25 -5.75
N GLY A 80 11.14 -12.47 -6.99
CA GLY A 80 12.52 -12.78 -7.36
C GLY A 80 13.60 -11.74 -7.03
N ALA A 81 13.28 -10.49 -6.67
CA ALA A 81 14.30 -9.52 -6.22
C ALA A 81 14.88 -9.89 -4.85
N THR A 82 14.11 -10.58 -4.01
CA THR A 82 14.53 -11.04 -2.67
C THR A 82 15.52 -12.20 -2.74
N ARG A 83 15.75 -12.80 -3.92
CA ARG A 83 16.72 -13.88 -4.15
C ARG A 83 18.17 -13.40 -4.16
N VAL A 84 18.41 -12.09 -4.12
CA VAL A 84 19.77 -11.52 -4.09
C VAL A 84 20.42 -11.82 -2.72
N PRO A 85 21.56 -12.54 -2.66
CA PRO A 85 22.16 -12.97 -1.40
C PRO A 85 22.49 -11.81 -0.45
N LYS A 86 22.97 -10.69 -0.98
CA LYS A 86 23.31 -9.50 -0.16
C LYS A 86 22.12 -8.92 0.59
N LEU A 87 20.95 -8.89 -0.06
CA LEU A 87 19.73 -8.39 0.56
C LEU A 87 19.28 -9.32 1.69
N GLN A 88 19.33 -10.63 1.48
CA GLN A 88 19.01 -11.61 2.52
C GLN A 88 19.98 -11.49 3.71
N ALA A 89 21.28 -11.37 3.46
CA ALA A 89 22.28 -11.18 4.50
C ALA A 89 22.04 -9.90 5.31
N LYS A 90 21.66 -8.80 4.66
CA LYS A 90 21.33 -7.54 5.34
C LYS A 90 20.05 -7.64 6.18
N LEU A 91 19.06 -8.40 5.73
CA LEU A 91 17.85 -8.68 6.51
C LEU A 91 18.14 -9.55 7.72
N GLN A 92 18.96 -10.61 7.55
CA GLN A 92 19.41 -11.48 8.65
C GLN A 92 20.18 -10.70 9.71
N GLU A 93 21.11 -9.83 9.29
CA GLU A 93 21.86 -8.93 10.16
C GLU A 93 20.91 -8.00 10.94
N PHE A 94 19.92 -7.42 10.27
CA PHE A 94 18.96 -6.51 10.89
C PHE A 94 18.02 -7.21 11.89
N LEU A 95 17.55 -8.41 11.58
CA LEU A 95 16.64 -9.19 12.42
C LEU A 95 17.38 -9.94 13.55
N GLY A 96 18.69 -10.14 13.41
CA GLY A 96 19.47 -11.00 14.31
C GLY A 96 19.17 -12.49 14.12
N TRP A 97 18.73 -12.90 12.93
CA TRP A 97 18.31 -14.27 12.63
C TRP A 97 19.34 -14.98 11.75
N SER A 98 19.56 -16.26 12.00
CA SER A 98 20.47 -17.08 11.19
C SER A 98 19.90 -17.43 9.82
N GLU A 99 18.59 -17.65 9.73
CA GLU A 99 17.90 -18.09 8.52
C GLU A 99 16.59 -17.30 8.33
N LEU A 100 16.17 -17.16 7.07
CA LEU A 100 14.89 -16.53 6.70
C LEU A 100 13.92 -17.61 6.24
N ASP A 101 12.64 -17.40 6.50
CA ASP A 101 11.59 -18.37 6.18
C ASP A 101 11.34 -18.45 4.67
N LYS A 102 11.05 -19.68 4.21
CA LYS A 102 10.82 -20.01 2.80
C LYS A 102 9.66 -20.99 2.64
N HIS A 103 8.62 -20.84 3.47
CA HIS A 103 7.47 -21.75 3.44
C HIS A 103 6.57 -21.49 2.23
N LEU A 104 6.58 -20.25 1.72
CA LEU A 104 5.77 -19.84 0.58
C LEU A 104 6.56 -19.86 -0.73
N ASP A 105 5.88 -20.22 -1.82
CA ASP A 105 6.43 -19.99 -3.16
C ASP A 105 6.42 -18.49 -3.47
N ALA A 106 7.61 -17.91 -3.58
CA ALA A 106 7.82 -16.48 -3.76
C ALA A 106 7.23 -15.92 -5.08
N ASP A 107 7.01 -16.76 -6.10
CA ASP A 107 6.49 -16.34 -7.40
C ASP A 107 4.96 -16.51 -7.48
N GLU A 108 4.39 -17.48 -6.77
CA GLU A 108 2.95 -17.82 -6.84
C GLU A 108 2.11 -17.34 -5.65
N ALA A 109 2.73 -17.07 -4.49
CA ALA A 109 1.98 -16.74 -3.26
C ALA A 109 1.00 -15.57 -3.42
N ILE A 110 1.39 -14.54 -4.18
CA ILE A 110 0.54 -13.35 -4.42
C ILE A 110 -0.70 -13.73 -5.23
N VAL A 111 -0.54 -14.47 -6.34
CA VAL A 111 -1.66 -14.81 -7.22
C VAL A 111 -2.60 -15.82 -6.56
N LEU A 112 -2.07 -16.78 -5.80
CA LEU A 112 -2.86 -17.74 -5.06
C LEU A 112 -3.65 -17.06 -3.93
N GLY A 113 -3.01 -16.15 -3.19
CA GLY A 113 -3.67 -15.34 -2.16
C GLY A 113 -4.80 -14.49 -2.73
N ALA A 114 -4.55 -13.79 -3.84
CA ALA A 114 -5.54 -12.95 -4.51
C ALA A 114 -6.71 -13.76 -5.07
N SER A 115 -6.44 -14.90 -5.72
CA SER A 115 -7.47 -15.80 -6.27
C SER A 115 -8.35 -16.36 -5.16
N ARG A 116 -7.75 -16.72 -4.01
CA ARG A 116 -8.49 -17.20 -2.85
C ARG A 116 -9.32 -16.09 -2.19
N HIS A 117 -8.81 -14.86 -2.16
CA HIS A 117 -9.58 -13.71 -1.70
C HIS A 117 -10.77 -13.42 -2.62
N ALA A 118 -10.58 -13.47 -3.94
CA ALA A 118 -11.66 -13.31 -4.92
C ALA A 118 -12.74 -14.41 -4.76
N ALA A 119 -12.34 -15.67 -4.58
CA ALA A 119 -13.26 -16.76 -4.29
C ALA A 119 -14.04 -16.55 -2.98
N ASN A 120 -13.42 -15.91 -1.97
CA ASN A 120 -14.07 -15.57 -0.70
C ASN A 120 -15.14 -14.48 -0.83
N LEU A 121 -15.00 -13.59 -1.82
CA LEU A 121 -15.96 -12.54 -2.14
C LEU A 121 -17.05 -12.99 -3.13
N SER A 122 -16.85 -14.11 -3.84
CA SER A 122 -17.77 -14.61 -4.84
C SER A 122 -18.95 -15.33 -4.21
N ASP A 123 -20.18 -14.97 -4.61
CA ASP A 123 -21.38 -15.69 -4.20
C ASP A 123 -21.51 -17.07 -4.89
N GLY A 124 -20.85 -17.25 -6.05
CA GLY A 124 -20.90 -18.48 -6.83
C GLY A 124 -19.95 -19.58 -6.37
N ILE A 125 -18.89 -19.22 -5.63
CA ILE A 125 -17.87 -20.16 -5.16
C ILE A 125 -17.95 -20.28 -3.63
N LYS A 126 -18.36 -21.44 -3.13
CA LYS A 126 -18.40 -21.71 -1.69
C LYS A 126 -17.08 -22.26 -1.20
N LEU A 127 -16.33 -21.45 -0.46
CA LEU A 127 -15.16 -21.92 0.28
C LEU A 127 -15.60 -22.65 1.56
N ASN A 128 -14.96 -23.78 1.86
CA ASN A 128 -15.18 -24.53 3.10
C ASN A 128 -14.89 -23.68 4.36
N ARG A 129 -13.95 -22.73 4.24
CA ARG A 129 -13.60 -21.78 5.29
C ARG A 129 -13.48 -20.38 4.70
N LYS A 130 -14.27 -19.45 5.24
CA LYS A 130 -14.14 -18.03 4.90
C LYS A 130 -12.84 -17.47 5.48
N LEU A 131 -12.17 -16.64 4.69
CA LEU A 131 -10.99 -15.89 5.10
C LEU A 131 -11.42 -14.50 5.56
N GLY A 132 -11.11 -14.17 6.81
CA GLY A 132 -11.17 -12.80 7.30
C GLY A 132 -9.88 -12.08 6.92
N MET A 133 -10.00 -10.89 6.31
CA MET A 133 -8.88 -10.02 6.00
C MET A 133 -9.20 -8.64 6.56
N ILE A 134 -8.29 -8.10 7.36
CA ILE A 134 -8.36 -6.76 7.90
C ILE A 134 -7.09 -6.05 7.42
N ASP A 135 -7.27 -5.00 6.66
CA ASP A 135 -6.17 -4.16 6.20
C ASP A 135 -6.14 -2.85 7.01
N SER A 136 -5.20 -1.95 6.74
CA SER A 136 -5.12 -0.63 7.39
C SER A 136 -5.06 0.50 6.38
N SER A 137 -5.63 1.65 6.71
CA SER A 137 -5.51 2.85 5.87
C SER A 137 -4.07 3.36 5.85
N THR A 138 -3.52 3.64 4.67
CA THR A 138 -2.17 4.21 4.55
C THR A 138 -2.11 5.70 4.89
N TYR A 139 -3.24 6.40 4.72
CA TYR A 139 -3.40 7.83 4.96
C TYR A 139 -4.58 8.11 5.88
N GLY A 140 -4.55 9.27 6.53
CA GLY A 140 -5.71 9.80 7.23
C GLY A 140 -6.68 10.49 6.26
N PHE A 141 -7.97 10.44 6.55
CA PHE A 141 -9.02 11.10 5.79
C PHE A 141 -9.76 12.09 6.67
N VAL A 142 -10.02 13.28 6.12
CA VAL A 142 -10.84 14.35 6.70
C VAL A 142 -12.00 14.59 5.74
N PHE A 143 -13.16 14.98 6.27
CA PHE A 143 -14.27 15.45 5.46
C PHE A 143 -14.57 16.88 5.84
N GLU A 144 -14.93 17.70 4.86
CA GLU A 144 -15.42 19.04 5.07
C GLU A 144 -16.82 19.15 4.47
N ILE A 145 -17.66 19.96 5.11
CA ILE A 145 -19.00 20.28 4.64
C ILE A 145 -18.99 21.73 4.19
N ASP A 146 -19.45 21.97 2.98
CA ASP A 146 -19.69 23.30 2.44
C ASP A 146 -21.19 23.46 2.13
N GLY A 147 -21.80 24.50 2.70
CA GLY A 147 -23.24 24.72 2.56
C GLY A 147 -23.70 26.08 3.09
N PRO A 148 -24.82 26.61 2.56
CA PRO A 148 -25.37 27.90 2.97
C PRO A 148 -25.89 27.90 4.41
N ASP A 149 -25.28 28.71 5.29
CA ASP A 149 -25.58 28.83 6.72
C ASP A 149 -25.04 27.68 7.60
N PHE A 150 -24.16 26.82 7.07
CA PHE A 150 -23.46 25.83 7.88
C PHE A 150 -22.38 26.52 8.74
N VAL A 151 -22.60 26.55 10.06
CA VAL A 151 -21.58 27.02 11.01
C VAL A 151 -20.60 25.88 11.23
N LYS A 152 -19.35 26.08 10.81
CA LYS A 152 -18.26 25.13 11.10
C LYS A 152 -18.04 25.05 12.61
N ASP A 153 -18.62 24.05 13.25
CA ASP A 153 -18.25 23.69 14.63
C ASP A 153 -16.82 23.11 14.62
N GLU A 154 -16.05 23.35 15.70
CA GLU A 154 -14.71 22.75 15.92
C GLU A 154 -14.69 21.21 15.84
N SER A 155 -15.87 20.57 15.82
CA SER A 155 -16.03 19.14 15.64
C SER A 155 -16.04 18.65 14.19
N THR A 156 -16.20 19.55 13.21
CA THR A 156 -16.32 19.21 11.78
C THR A 156 -14.96 18.97 11.12
N ASP A 157 -13.90 19.65 11.60
CA ASP A 157 -12.51 19.47 11.12
C ASP A 157 -11.83 18.21 11.70
N GLN A 158 -12.61 17.30 12.30
CA GLN A 158 -12.04 16.09 12.89
C GLN A 158 -11.71 15.04 11.82
N VAL A 159 -10.51 14.47 11.95
CA VAL A 159 -10.06 13.31 11.18
C VAL A 159 -11.10 12.19 11.26
N LEU A 160 -11.69 11.86 10.11
CA LEU A 160 -12.70 10.81 9.97
C LEU A 160 -12.07 9.44 10.16
N VAL A 161 -10.99 9.18 9.43
CA VAL A 161 -10.22 7.94 9.52
C VAL A 161 -8.78 8.33 9.80
N PRO A 162 -8.21 8.01 10.98
CA PRO A 162 -6.81 8.26 11.23
C PRO A 162 -5.93 7.32 10.39
N ARG A 163 -4.68 7.72 10.18
CA ARG A 163 -3.68 6.88 9.51
C ARG A 163 -3.48 5.55 10.26
N MET A 164 -3.27 4.46 9.52
CA MET A 164 -3.15 3.08 10.02
C MET A 164 -4.40 2.53 10.71
N LYS A 165 -5.58 3.12 10.48
CA LYS A 165 -6.82 2.59 11.05
C LYS A 165 -7.20 1.29 10.33
N LYS A 166 -7.63 0.29 11.10
CA LYS A 166 -8.09 -1.01 10.58
C LYS A 166 -9.34 -0.87 9.69
N MET A 167 -9.34 -1.59 8.59
CA MET A 167 -10.33 -1.58 7.50
C MET A 167 -10.83 -3.01 7.23
N PRO A 168 -12.09 -3.23 6.82
CA PRO A 168 -13.13 -2.22 6.56
C PRO A 168 -13.71 -1.59 7.83
N ILE A 169 -14.15 -0.34 7.74
CA ILE A 169 -14.77 0.40 8.85
C ILE A 169 -16.03 1.14 8.40
N LYS A 170 -17.06 1.14 9.24
CA LYS A 170 -18.26 1.98 9.07
C LYS A 170 -18.25 3.05 10.15
N LEU A 171 -18.30 4.31 9.73
CA LEU A 171 -18.31 5.49 10.58
C LEU A 171 -19.62 6.24 10.35
N PHE A 172 -20.23 6.73 11.42
CA PHE A 172 -21.46 7.50 11.34
C PHE A 172 -21.24 8.83 12.03
N ARG A 173 -21.58 9.93 11.35
CA ARG A 173 -21.59 11.29 11.88
C ARG A 173 -23.01 11.84 11.74
N SER A 174 -23.62 12.20 12.86
CA SER A 174 -24.92 12.87 12.83
C SER A 174 -24.67 14.36 12.62
N ILE A 175 -25.26 14.92 11.57
CA ILE A 175 -25.15 16.33 11.22
C ILE A 175 -26.56 16.87 11.14
N LYS A 176 -26.82 17.96 11.87
CA LYS A 176 -28.10 18.65 11.79
C LYS A 176 -28.00 19.73 10.75
N TYR A 177 -28.54 19.45 9.57
CA TYR A 177 -28.54 20.42 8.49
C TYR A 177 -29.73 20.20 7.55
N THR A 178 -30.39 21.29 7.16
CA THR A 178 -31.72 21.24 6.53
C THR A 178 -31.68 21.61 5.04
N LYS A 179 -30.58 22.20 4.57
CA LYS A 179 -30.40 22.62 3.17
C LYS A 179 -29.47 21.67 2.45
N ASP A 180 -29.52 21.67 1.13
CA ASP A 180 -28.54 20.97 0.30
C ASP A 180 -27.12 21.48 0.58
N PHE A 181 -26.14 20.57 0.55
CA PHE A 181 -24.74 20.85 0.86
C PHE A 181 -23.79 19.92 0.11
N ASP A 182 -22.55 20.37 -0.03
CA ASP A 182 -21.46 19.61 -0.61
C ASP A 182 -20.55 19.04 0.49
N VAL A 183 -20.08 17.82 0.27
CA VAL A 183 -19.12 17.13 1.15
C VAL A 183 -17.86 16.89 0.35
N SER A 184 -16.76 17.50 0.77
CA SER A 184 -15.44 17.25 0.22
C SER A 184 -14.65 16.33 1.13
N LEU A 185 -13.82 15.49 0.54
CA LEU A 185 -12.96 14.53 1.23
C LEU A 185 -11.52 14.77 0.85
N SER A 186 -10.71 14.93 1.89
CA SER A 186 -9.31 15.31 1.77
C SER A 186 -8.43 14.38 2.60
N TYR A 187 -7.18 14.21 2.18
CA TYR A 187 -6.18 13.59 3.03
C TYR A 187 -5.92 14.48 4.25
N ASP A 188 -5.61 13.90 5.41
CA ASP A 188 -5.32 14.65 6.64
C ASP A 188 -4.04 15.50 6.50
N LYS A 189 -2.94 14.88 6.05
CA LYS A 189 -1.62 15.51 5.99
C LYS A 189 -1.04 15.50 4.58
N ALA A 190 -0.91 16.68 3.98
CA ALA A 190 -0.25 16.84 2.68
C ALA A 190 1.23 16.39 2.68
N SER A 191 1.93 16.52 3.81
CA SER A 191 3.34 16.11 3.95
C SER A 191 3.57 14.60 3.82
N GLU A 192 2.53 13.79 4.06
CA GLU A 192 2.61 12.33 3.97
C GLU A 192 2.28 11.82 2.56
N LEU A 193 1.82 12.70 1.67
CA LEU A 193 1.47 12.31 0.31
C LEU A 193 2.71 12.14 -0.56
N PRO A 194 2.65 11.22 -1.55
CA PRO A 194 3.73 11.06 -2.50
C PRO A 194 4.03 12.36 -3.26
N PRO A 195 5.30 12.59 -3.64
CA PRO A 195 5.66 13.76 -4.44
C PRO A 195 4.90 13.76 -5.77
N GLY A 196 4.32 14.91 -6.12
CA GLY A 196 3.52 15.09 -7.34
C GLY A 196 2.00 15.08 -7.12
N VAL A 197 1.52 14.80 -5.90
CA VAL A 197 0.11 14.99 -5.55
C VAL A 197 -0.13 16.46 -5.22
N LEU A 198 -0.82 17.17 -6.12
CA LEU A 198 -1.08 18.61 -5.99
C LEU A 198 -2.36 18.94 -5.21
N LEU A 199 -3.32 18.02 -5.18
CA LEU A 199 -4.60 18.20 -4.52
C LEU A 199 -4.70 17.24 -3.33
N GLN A 200 -5.02 17.81 -2.18
CA GLN A 200 -5.30 17.06 -0.96
C GLN A 200 -6.71 16.47 -0.99
N MET A 201 -7.63 17.13 -1.71
CA MET A 201 -8.97 16.65 -1.99
C MET A 201 -8.94 15.55 -3.04
N PHE A 202 -9.63 14.43 -2.77
CA PHE A 202 -9.70 13.30 -3.67
C PHE A 202 -11.14 12.90 -4.06
N ALA A 203 -12.15 13.38 -3.35
CA ALA A 203 -13.55 13.16 -3.68
C ALA A 203 -14.43 14.32 -3.20
N GLU A 204 -15.52 14.56 -3.91
CA GLU A 204 -16.52 15.56 -3.61
C GLU A 204 -17.90 14.98 -3.93
N TYR A 205 -18.87 15.23 -3.05
CA TYR A 205 -20.21 14.69 -3.14
C TYR A 205 -21.24 15.79 -2.86
N ALA A 206 -22.15 16.02 -3.81
CA ALA A 206 -23.29 16.89 -3.59
C ALA A 206 -24.44 16.10 -2.93
N ILE A 207 -24.91 16.56 -1.78
CA ILE A 207 -26.09 16.04 -1.10
C ILE A 207 -27.26 16.96 -1.43
N SER A 208 -28.26 16.40 -2.08
CA SER A 208 -29.46 17.12 -2.52
C SER A 208 -30.75 16.43 -2.08
N GLY A 209 -31.83 17.21 -2.00
CA GLY A 209 -33.16 16.70 -1.70
C GLY A 209 -33.48 16.60 -0.20
N LEU A 210 -32.80 17.40 0.63
CA LEU A 210 -33.12 17.52 2.05
C LEU A 210 -34.41 18.34 2.20
N THR A 211 -35.39 17.81 2.93
CA THR A 211 -36.68 18.48 3.17
C THR A 211 -36.83 18.76 4.67
N GLU A 212 -37.56 19.82 5.05
CA GLU A 212 -37.72 20.32 6.43
C GLU A 212 -38.33 19.31 7.45
N THR A 213 -38.60 18.07 7.04
CA THR A 213 -39.40 17.10 7.80
C THR A 213 -38.60 16.16 8.71
N SER A 214 -37.25 16.20 8.71
CA SER A 214 -36.40 15.35 9.56
C SER A 214 -35.63 16.18 10.60
N GLU A 215 -35.92 15.97 11.89
CA GLU A 215 -35.23 16.66 12.99
C GLU A 215 -33.75 16.24 13.16
N LYS A 216 -33.31 15.15 12.50
CA LYS A 216 -31.92 14.65 12.50
C LYS A 216 -31.61 13.81 11.26
N ASP A 217 -30.70 14.29 10.43
CA ASP A 217 -30.08 13.48 9.38
C ASP A 217 -28.72 12.92 9.83
N GLY A 218 -28.44 11.69 9.41
CA GLY A 218 -27.20 10.99 9.71
C GLY A 218 -26.37 10.78 8.44
N LEU A 219 -25.13 11.24 8.43
CA LEU A 219 -24.18 10.91 7.37
C LEU A 219 -23.40 9.66 7.76
N GLY A 220 -23.57 8.59 7.00
CA GLY A 220 -22.80 7.35 7.12
C GLY A 220 -21.64 7.35 6.14
N PHE A 221 -20.42 7.21 6.63
CA PHE A 221 -19.24 6.95 5.83
C PHE A 221 -18.85 5.48 5.98
N ALA A 222 -18.95 4.71 4.90
CA ALA A 222 -18.48 3.34 4.87
C ALA A 222 -17.19 3.27 4.06
N VAL A 223 -16.10 2.84 4.69
CA VAL A 223 -14.84 2.61 3.98
C VAL A 223 -14.66 1.10 3.81
N GLY A 224 -14.71 0.67 2.56
CA GLY A 224 -14.63 -0.74 2.19
C GLY A 224 -13.22 -1.31 2.26
N SER A 225 -13.11 -2.62 2.08
CA SER A 225 -11.83 -3.35 2.12
C SER A 225 -10.87 -2.96 0.99
N ASN A 226 -11.37 -2.36 -0.10
CA ASN A 226 -10.56 -1.84 -1.21
C ASN A 226 -10.20 -0.36 -1.03
N ILE A 227 -10.34 0.20 0.18
CA ILE A 227 -10.08 1.62 0.50
C ILE A 227 -11.04 2.59 -0.21
N PHE A 228 -11.97 2.10 -1.03
CA PHE A 228 -13.07 2.90 -1.55
C PHE A 228 -13.94 3.42 -0.40
N LEU A 229 -14.05 4.74 -0.34
CA LEU A 229 -14.95 5.44 0.55
C LEU A 229 -16.31 5.56 -0.14
N LEU A 230 -17.32 4.97 0.48
CA LEU A 230 -18.72 5.09 0.08
C LEU A 230 -19.42 5.96 1.12
N MET A 231 -19.91 7.12 0.68
CA MET A 231 -20.78 7.96 1.50
C MET A 231 -22.24 7.51 1.30
N VAL A 232 -22.94 7.30 2.41
CA VAL A 232 -24.35 6.93 2.45
C VAL A 232 -25.06 7.90 3.38
N VAL A 233 -25.99 8.68 2.84
CA VAL A 233 -26.87 9.53 3.64
C VAL A 233 -27.98 8.65 4.21
N VAL A 234 -28.12 8.62 5.53
CA VAL A 234 -29.18 7.88 6.24
C VAL A 234 -30.12 8.90 6.87
N CYS A 235 -31.27 9.09 6.23
CA CYS A 235 -32.37 9.88 6.77
C CYS A 235 -33.13 9.02 7.79
N SER A 236 -33.16 9.44 9.06
CA SER A 236 -33.92 8.73 10.09
C SER A 236 -35.36 9.22 10.08
N CYS A 237 -36.24 8.52 9.35
CA CYS A 237 -37.69 8.70 9.51
C CYS A 237 -38.12 8.02 10.83
N SER A 238 -38.41 8.82 11.85
CA SER A 238 -39.20 8.40 13.02
C SER A 238 -40.69 8.37 12.71
#